data_AF-A0A6N6S2S6-F1
#
_entry.id   AF-A0A6N6S2S6-F1
#
_cell.length_a   1.000
_cell.length_b   1.000
_cell.length_c   1.000
_cell.angle_alpha   90.00
_cell.angle_beta   90.00
_cell.angle_gamma   90.00
#
_symmetry.space_group_name_H-M   'P 1'
#
loop_
_entity.id
_entity.type
_entity.pdbx_description
1 polymer ?
#
loop_
_entity_poly.entity_id
_entity_poly.type
_entity_poly.pdbx_seq_one_letter_code
_entity_poly.pdbx_strand_id
1 'polypeptide(L)'
;MNYDPFPSHIISQILSWVAAIPLIIAIFATFFHFFLKKKEFPRFLTVWLGICLLVFSPARYMVFQMAGGFSYPFQSFTALLCTSILVTYVPIVFGILYAIGVGLPLFVSLLIFAKDTAIKKWKLAMWALVLPILFCIGSFLFYKVLPLAAWSIRWVNPSDVIKATNGPTFYIYKYFAMMGTPHSMPSYFEKTPGRVDDFLRCHVASLYLSRKGENYFIKKQYPEIYEGLNREY
;
A
#
# COMPACT_ATOMS: atom_id res chain seq x y z
N MET A 1 -8.70 0.83 -30.81
CA MET A 1 -8.91 1.22 -29.40
C MET A 1 -8.89 -0.05 -28.57
N ASN A 2 -7.86 -0.28 -27.76
CA ASN A 2 -7.84 -1.42 -26.84
C ASN A 2 -8.84 -1.13 -25.71
N TYR A 3 -9.97 -1.82 -25.74
CA TYR A 3 -10.96 -1.79 -24.67
C TYR A 3 -10.30 -2.36 -23.40
N ASP A 4 -10.31 -1.59 -22.31
CA ASP A 4 -9.88 -2.08 -21.00
C ASP A 4 -10.83 -3.19 -20.55
N PRO A 5 -10.39 -4.46 -20.39
CA PRO A 5 -11.24 -5.58 -19.99
C PRO A 5 -11.59 -5.56 -18.49
N PHE A 6 -10.98 -4.68 -17.70
CA PHE A 6 -11.23 -4.53 -16.26
C PHE A 6 -11.79 -3.15 -15.86
N PRO A 7 -12.84 -2.63 -16.53
CA PRO A 7 -13.43 -1.37 -16.14
C PRO A 7 -14.27 -1.58 -14.87
N SER A 8 -14.12 -0.67 -13.90
CA SER A 8 -15.10 -0.56 -12.81
C SER A 8 -16.33 0.19 -13.31
N HIS A 9 -17.51 -0.32 -12.98
CA HIS A 9 -18.78 0.37 -13.29
C HIS A 9 -18.80 1.76 -12.62
N ILE A 10 -19.44 2.75 -13.24
CA ILE A 10 -19.46 4.13 -12.70
C ILE A 10 -19.99 4.19 -11.27
N ILE A 11 -21.05 3.42 -10.96
CA ILE A 11 -21.62 3.32 -9.62
C ILE A 11 -20.58 2.72 -8.63
N SER A 12 -19.84 1.70 -9.05
CA SER A 12 -18.79 1.09 -8.23
C SER A 12 -17.68 2.10 -7.90
N GLN A 13 -17.29 2.92 -8.87
CA GLN A 13 -16.28 3.97 -8.66
C GLN A 13 -16.79 5.05 -7.70
N ILE A 14 -18.03 5.50 -7.86
CA ILE A 14 -18.65 6.49 -6.95
C ILE A 14 -18.66 5.93 -5.52
N LEU A 15 -19.12 4.69 -5.33
CA LEU A 15 -19.16 4.05 -4.01
C LEU A 15 -17.76 3.87 -3.41
N SER A 16 -16.77 3.50 -4.22
CA SER A 16 -15.38 3.40 -3.80
C SER A 16 -14.84 4.75 -3.27
N TRP A 17 -15.16 5.86 -3.95
CA TRP A 17 -14.80 7.20 -3.49
C TRP A 17 -15.54 7.60 -2.21
N VAL A 18 -16.85 7.34 -2.13
CA VAL A 18 -17.65 7.62 -0.93
C VAL A 18 -17.09 6.87 0.28
N ALA A 19 -16.60 5.65 0.10
CA ALA A 19 -15.95 4.87 1.16
C ALA A 19 -14.52 5.34 1.47
N ALA A 20 -13.75 5.76 0.47
CA ALA A 20 -12.35 6.15 0.64
C ALA A 20 -12.17 7.56 1.24
N ILE A 21 -13.06 8.52 0.94
CA ILE A 21 -12.92 9.91 1.43
C ILE A 21 -12.90 9.97 2.97
N PRO A 22 -13.84 9.36 3.72
CA PRO A 22 -13.80 9.35 5.18
C PRO A 22 -12.51 8.75 5.73
N LEU A 23 -12.00 7.67 5.11
CA LEU A 23 -10.73 7.05 5.49
C LEU A 23 -9.57 8.03 5.30
N ILE A 24 -9.48 8.69 4.15
CA ILE A 24 -8.43 9.67 3.87
C ILE A 24 -8.47 10.81 4.89
N ILE A 25 -9.67 11.37 5.14
CA ILE A 25 -9.87 12.42 6.15
C ILE A 25 -9.45 11.94 7.54
N ALA A 26 -9.83 10.72 7.93
CA ALA A 26 -9.45 10.15 9.22
C ALA A 26 -7.92 9.98 9.35
N ILE A 27 -7.25 9.48 8.32
CA ILE A 27 -5.78 9.33 8.30
C ILE A 27 -5.11 10.70 8.48
N PHE A 28 -5.54 11.72 7.73
CA PHE A 28 -5.01 13.08 7.88
C PHE A 28 -5.31 13.65 9.27
N ALA A 29 -6.54 13.51 9.76
CA ALA A 29 -6.92 14.01 11.09
C ALA A 29 -6.11 13.35 12.20
N THR A 30 -5.92 12.02 12.17
CA THR A 30 -5.09 11.29 13.14
C THR A 30 -3.63 11.71 13.04
N PHE A 31 -3.10 11.86 11.82
CA PHE A 31 -1.74 12.36 11.60
C PHE A 31 -1.58 13.76 12.23
N PHE A 32 -2.39 14.73 11.83
CA PHE A 32 -2.32 16.08 12.38
C PHE A 32 -2.54 16.11 13.90
N HIS A 33 -3.48 15.34 14.44
CA HIS A 33 -3.72 15.26 15.88
C HIS A 33 -2.48 14.77 16.63
N PHE A 34 -1.84 13.72 16.13
CA PHE A 34 -0.63 13.14 16.72
C PHE A 34 0.54 14.14 16.74
N PHE A 35 0.74 14.90 15.65
CA PHE A 35 1.84 15.86 15.52
C PHE A 35 1.56 17.22 16.19
N LEU A 36 0.30 17.67 16.28
CA LEU A 36 -0.05 18.99 16.83
C LEU A 36 -0.27 19.01 18.35
N LYS A 37 -0.73 17.91 18.96
CA LYS A 37 -1.17 17.93 20.37
C LYS A 37 -0.05 17.72 21.39
N LYS A 38 1.10 17.17 20.99
CA LYS A 38 2.19 16.81 21.91
C LYS A 38 3.06 18.03 22.27
N LYS A 39 2.65 18.80 23.30
CA LYS A 39 3.45 19.89 23.88
C LYS A 39 4.78 19.42 24.50
N GLU A 40 4.86 18.15 24.88
CA GLU A 40 6.00 17.57 25.61
C GLU A 40 7.19 17.20 24.71
N PHE A 41 7.01 17.19 23.37
CA PHE A 41 8.06 16.78 22.45
C PHE A 41 8.64 17.99 21.70
N PRO A 42 9.97 18.04 21.46
CA PRO A 42 10.57 19.08 20.63
C PRO A 42 9.90 19.12 19.25
N ARG A 43 9.25 20.25 18.90
CA ARG A 43 8.47 20.38 17.65
C ARG A 43 9.26 19.97 16.41
N PHE A 44 10.54 20.34 16.35
CA PHE A 44 11.44 19.96 15.25
C PHE A 44 11.53 18.44 15.07
N LEU A 45 11.73 17.70 16.16
CA LEU A 45 11.88 16.25 16.13
C LEU A 45 10.56 15.55 15.79
N THR A 46 9.44 16.09 16.26
CA THR A 46 8.09 15.63 15.91
C THR A 46 7.82 15.82 14.42
N VAL A 47 8.14 16.99 13.85
CA VAL A 47 8.03 17.23 12.40
C VAL A 47 8.95 16.29 11.62
N TRP A 48 10.20 16.12 12.07
CA TRP A 48 11.17 15.23 11.44
C TRP A 48 10.71 13.76 11.47
N LEU A 49 10.11 13.31 12.57
CA LEU A 49 9.50 11.98 12.69
C LEU A 49 8.37 11.81 11.68
N GLY A 50 7.52 12.83 11.50
CA GLY A 50 6.47 12.83 10.48
C GLY A 50 7.02 12.74 9.06
N ILE A 51 8.09 13.48 8.76
CA ILE A 51 8.80 13.37 7.49
C ILE A 51 9.37 11.96 7.33
N CYS A 52 10.01 11.40 8.36
CA CYS A 52 10.58 10.05 8.25
C CYS A 52 9.53 8.98 8.02
N LEU A 53 8.39 9.10 8.71
CA LEU A 53 7.24 8.25 8.51
C LEU A 53 6.69 8.37 7.08
N LEU A 54 6.53 9.57 6.55
CA LEU A 54 5.98 9.76 5.20
C LEU A 54 6.98 9.42 4.10
N VAL A 55 8.28 9.62 4.32
CA VAL A 55 9.33 9.52 3.29
C VAL A 55 10.00 8.15 3.26
N PHE A 56 10.44 7.68 4.42
CA PHE A 56 11.32 6.50 4.55
C PHE A 56 10.59 5.23 4.99
N SER A 57 9.33 5.35 5.41
CA SER A 57 8.53 4.20 5.83
C SER A 57 7.59 3.68 4.74
N PRO A 58 7.06 2.46 4.88
CA PRO A 58 6.04 1.91 3.98
C PRO A 58 4.64 2.53 4.16
N ALA A 59 4.46 3.55 5.01
CA ALA A 59 3.17 4.18 5.30
C ALA A 59 2.40 4.60 4.02
N ARG A 60 3.08 5.12 3.00
CA ARG A 60 2.43 5.51 1.73
C ARG A 60 1.77 4.31 1.04
N TYR A 61 2.47 3.18 1.03
CA TYR A 61 1.97 1.94 0.45
C TYR A 61 0.83 1.35 1.30
N MET A 62 0.87 1.49 2.62
CA MET A 62 -0.26 1.10 3.49
C MET A 62 -1.53 1.89 3.17
N VAL A 63 -1.40 3.21 2.94
CA VAL A 63 -2.56 4.03 2.52
C VAL A 63 -3.13 3.54 1.19
N PHE A 64 -2.26 3.17 0.26
CA PHE A 64 -2.67 2.52 -1.00
C PHE A 64 -3.41 1.19 -0.75
N GLN A 65 -2.87 0.30 0.09
CA GLN A 65 -3.51 -0.98 0.41
C GLN A 65 -4.87 -0.80 1.09
N MET A 66 -4.99 0.17 2.00
CA MET A 66 -6.26 0.49 2.65
C MET A 66 -7.28 1.00 1.62
N ALA A 67 -6.91 1.92 0.73
CA ALA A 67 -7.81 2.39 -0.32
C ALA A 67 -8.26 1.27 -1.26
N GLY A 68 -7.36 0.36 -1.63
CA GLY A 68 -7.69 -0.84 -2.39
C GLY A 68 -8.67 -1.75 -1.66
N GLY A 69 -8.43 -2.01 -0.38
CA GLY A 69 -9.33 -2.81 0.46
C GLY A 69 -10.72 -2.19 0.64
N PHE A 70 -10.81 -0.87 0.80
CA PHE A 70 -12.09 -0.16 0.88
C PHE A 70 -12.81 -0.10 -0.47
N SER A 71 -12.09 -0.12 -1.59
CA SER A 71 -12.69 -0.15 -2.93
C SER A 71 -13.18 -1.54 -3.32
N TYR A 72 -12.55 -2.60 -2.81
CA TYR A 72 -12.85 -4.00 -3.12
C TYR A 72 -14.34 -4.42 -2.99
N PRO A 73 -15.07 -4.15 -1.89
CA PRO A 73 -16.46 -4.59 -1.73
C PRO A 73 -17.42 -4.09 -2.81
N PHE A 74 -17.07 -3.00 -3.50
CA PHE A 74 -17.94 -2.37 -4.49
C PHE A 74 -17.72 -2.90 -5.91
N GLN A 75 -16.76 -3.81 -6.13
CA GLN A 75 -16.42 -4.27 -7.49
C GLN A 75 -17.35 -5.34 -8.03
N SER A 76 -17.91 -6.19 -7.15
CA SER A 76 -18.87 -7.22 -7.50
C SER A 76 -19.65 -7.68 -6.26
N PHE A 77 -20.74 -8.41 -6.46
CA PHE A 77 -21.49 -9.02 -5.36
C PHE A 77 -20.65 -10.06 -4.60
N THR A 78 -19.82 -10.82 -5.31
CA THR A 78 -18.87 -11.78 -4.70
C THR A 78 -17.85 -11.05 -3.84
N ALA A 79 -17.31 -9.93 -4.32
CA ALA A 79 -16.35 -9.12 -3.57
C ALA A 79 -16.97 -8.59 -2.26
N LEU A 80 -18.22 -8.13 -2.31
CA LEU A 80 -18.98 -7.70 -1.12
C LEU A 80 -19.08 -8.83 -0.08
N LEU A 81 -19.46 -10.04 -0.50
CA LEU A 81 -19.54 -11.20 0.40
C LEU A 81 -18.16 -11.58 0.97
N CYS A 82 -17.14 -11.65 0.14
CA CYS A 82 -15.77 -11.96 0.57
C CYS A 82 -15.21 -10.91 1.55
N THR A 83 -15.67 -9.65 1.46
CA THR A 83 -15.21 -8.57 2.33
C THR A 83 -15.49 -8.86 3.80
N SER A 84 -16.59 -9.56 4.13
CA SER A 84 -16.88 -9.96 5.52
C SER A 84 -15.75 -10.79 6.15
N ILE A 85 -15.21 -11.74 5.38
CA ILE A 85 -14.07 -12.57 5.79
C ILE A 85 -12.79 -11.74 5.81
N LEU A 86 -12.55 -10.94 4.78
CA LEU A 86 -11.35 -10.11 4.66
C LEU A 86 -11.25 -9.06 5.78
N VAL A 87 -12.35 -8.46 6.23
CA VAL A 87 -12.37 -7.49 7.33
C VAL A 87 -11.90 -8.11 8.65
N THR A 88 -12.07 -9.42 8.84
CA THR A 88 -11.53 -10.10 10.02
C THR A 88 -10.08 -10.54 9.80
N TYR A 89 -9.77 -11.04 8.60
CA TYR A 89 -8.50 -11.67 8.29
C TYR A 89 -7.37 -10.68 7.98
N VAL A 90 -7.64 -9.68 7.15
CA VAL A 90 -6.65 -8.71 6.65
C VAL A 90 -6.06 -7.89 7.80
N PRO A 91 -6.84 -7.36 8.78
CA PRO A 91 -6.24 -6.65 9.90
C PRO A 91 -5.27 -7.48 10.75
N ILE A 92 -5.42 -8.81 10.78
CA ILE A 92 -4.48 -9.67 11.50
C ILE A 92 -3.19 -9.80 10.69
N VAL A 93 -3.27 -10.24 9.43
CA VAL A 93 -2.09 -10.50 8.59
C VAL A 93 -1.36 -9.21 8.23
N PHE A 94 -2.09 -8.24 7.71
CA PHE A 94 -1.52 -6.94 7.34
C PHE A 94 -1.27 -6.07 8.57
N GLY A 95 -1.99 -6.25 9.68
CA GLY A 95 -1.68 -5.54 10.93
C GLY A 95 -0.32 -5.92 11.51
N ILE A 96 0.07 -7.20 11.47
CA ILE A 96 1.43 -7.62 11.84
C ILE A 96 2.45 -6.99 10.91
N LEU A 97 2.19 -7.02 9.59
CA LEU A 97 3.05 -6.38 8.61
C LEU A 97 3.19 -4.86 8.86
N TYR A 98 2.09 -4.19 9.23
CA TYR A 98 2.05 -2.76 9.53
C TYR A 98 2.77 -2.43 10.83
N ALA A 99 2.62 -3.29 11.84
CA ALA A 99 3.37 -3.21 13.08
C ALA A 99 4.87 -3.33 12.83
N ILE A 100 5.33 -4.25 11.98
CA ILE A 100 6.75 -4.40 11.65
C ILE A 100 7.26 -3.17 10.87
N GLY A 101 6.53 -2.75 9.82
CA GLY A 101 6.99 -1.72 8.90
C GLY A 101 6.96 -0.29 9.45
N VAL A 102 5.96 0.02 10.28
CA VAL A 102 5.71 1.38 10.80
C VAL A 102 5.62 1.39 12.32
N GLY A 103 4.86 0.46 12.90
CA GLY A 103 4.58 0.45 14.34
C GLY A 103 5.83 0.33 15.20
N LEU A 104 6.75 -0.57 14.85
CA LEU A 104 7.97 -0.86 15.58
C LEU A 104 8.97 0.29 15.48
N PRO A 105 9.31 0.82 14.28
CA PRO A 105 10.11 2.04 14.16
C PRO A 105 9.54 3.20 14.98
N LEU A 106 8.22 3.43 14.91
CA LEU A 106 7.56 4.50 15.65
C LEU A 106 7.61 4.28 17.16
N PHE A 107 7.33 3.06 17.63
CA PHE A 107 7.36 2.70 19.04
C PHE A 107 8.75 2.85 19.65
N VAL A 108 9.79 2.35 18.97
CA VAL A 108 11.19 2.52 19.38
C VAL A 108 11.54 4.00 19.48
N SER A 109 11.17 4.79 18.46
CA SER A 109 11.38 6.25 18.45
C SER A 109 10.73 6.93 19.66
N LEU A 110 9.48 6.58 19.97
CA LEU A 110 8.75 7.16 21.09
C LEU A 110 9.32 6.77 22.46
N LEU A 111 9.74 5.51 22.64
CA LEU A 111 10.36 5.06 23.89
C LEU A 111 11.66 5.79 24.21
N ILE A 112 12.45 6.04 23.18
CA ILE A 112 13.70 6.79 23.28
C ILE A 112 13.42 8.22 23.76
N PHE A 113 12.40 8.88 23.19
CA PHE A 113 12.06 10.26 23.51
C PHE A 113 11.37 10.41 24.87
N ALA A 114 10.63 9.41 25.33
CA ALA A 114 9.94 9.46 26.63
C ALA A 114 10.91 9.39 27.83
N LYS A 115 12.14 8.90 27.65
CA LYS A 115 13.10 8.69 28.75
C LYS A 115 13.98 9.89 29.09
N ASP A 116 14.09 10.89 28.20
CA ASP A 116 14.99 12.03 28.39
C ASP A 116 14.18 13.34 28.50
N THR A 117 13.95 13.82 29.73
CA THR A 117 13.30 15.12 30.00
C THR A 117 14.12 16.33 29.54
N ALA A 118 15.44 16.16 29.35
CA ALA A 118 16.33 17.19 28.83
C ALA A 118 17.24 16.63 27.71
N ILE A 119 16.72 16.57 26.48
CA ILE A 119 17.48 16.08 25.34
C ILE A 119 18.60 17.09 24.99
N LYS A 120 19.86 16.70 25.21
CA LYS A 120 21.05 17.48 24.81
C LYS A 120 21.07 17.67 23.28
N LYS A 121 21.60 18.80 22.78
CA LYS A 121 21.66 19.13 21.34
C LYS A 121 22.32 18.05 20.48
N TRP A 122 23.40 17.42 20.96
CA TRP A 122 24.07 16.33 20.23
C TRP A 122 23.20 15.07 20.12
N LYS A 123 22.39 14.75 21.15
CA LYS A 123 21.43 13.64 21.08
C LYS A 123 20.37 13.92 20.02
N LEU A 124 19.87 15.15 19.92
CA LEU A 124 18.93 15.55 18.86
C LEU A 124 19.54 15.35 17.46
N ALA A 125 20.80 15.75 17.27
CA ALA A 125 21.50 15.55 16.00
C ALA A 125 21.67 14.06 15.66
N MET A 126 22.04 13.23 16.64
CA MET A 126 22.11 11.78 16.45
C MET A 126 20.75 11.18 16.11
N TRP A 127 19.68 11.56 16.81
CA TRP A 127 18.34 11.05 16.53
C TRP A 127 17.82 11.49 15.16
N ALA A 128 18.17 12.70 14.71
CA ALA A 128 17.84 13.15 13.37
C ALA A 128 18.45 12.23 12.29
N LEU A 129 19.63 11.65 12.54
CA LEU A 129 20.29 10.69 11.63
C LEU A 129 19.78 9.26 11.79
N VAL A 130 19.50 8.81 13.02
CA VAL A 130 19.09 7.43 13.29
C VAL A 130 17.65 7.14 12.86
N LEU A 131 16.73 8.09 13.05
CA LEU A 131 15.32 7.93 12.68
C LEU A 131 15.10 7.48 11.23
N PRO A 132 15.63 8.16 10.19
CA PRO A 132 15.42 7.73 8.82
C PRO A 132 15.97 6.33 8.55
N ILE A 133 17.12 5.97 9.15
CA ILE A 133 17.69 4.62 9.03
C ILE A 133 16.75 3.58 9.63
N LEU A 134 16.19 3.85 10.82
CA LEU A 134 15.24 2.95 11.47
C LEU A 134 13.99 2.72 10.61
N PHE A 135 13.44 3.78 10.01
CA PHE A 135 12.31 3.66 9.09
C PHE A 135 12.67 2.95 7.79
N CYS A 136 13.86 3.17 7.24
CA CYS A 136 14.36 2.43 6.08
C CYS A 136 14.48 0.93 6.37
N ILE A 137 14.97 0.54 7.56
CA ILE A 137 15.03 -0.87 7.98
C ILE A 137 13.60 -1.45 8.07
N GLY A 138 12.67 -0.73 8.71
CA GLY A 138 11.26 -1.14 8.78
C GLY A 138 10.64 -1.31 7.39
N SER A 139 10.90 -0.38 6.49
CA SER A 139 10.47 -0.42 5.09
C SER A 139 11.04 -1.62 4.35
N PHE A 140 12.34 -1.87 4.48
CA PHE A 140 12.99 -3.04 3.89
C PHE A 140 12.35 -4.36 4.37
N LEU A 141 12.13 -4.49 5.68
CA LEU A 141 11.46 -5.67 6.24
C LEU A 141 10.02 -5.80 5.76
N PHE A 142 9.27 -4.69 5.70
CA PHE A 142 7.91 -4.66 5.17
C PHE A 142 7.85 -5.22 3.74
N TYR A 143 8.66 -4.70 2.82
CA TYR A 143 8.60 -5.15 1.42
C TYR A 143 9.13 -6.57 1.22
N LYS A 144 10.03 -7.04 2.11
CA LYS A 144 10.48 -8.43 2.11
C LYS A 144 9.38 -9.41 2.55
N VAL A 145 8.54 -9.01 3.51
CA VAL A 145 7.47 -9.86 4.07
C VAL A 145 6.15 -9.69 3.30
N LEU A 146 5.95 -8.56 2.62
CA LEU A 146 4.74 -8.24 1.87
C LEU A 146 4.30 -9.36 0.91
N PRO A 147 5.16 -10.03 0.12
CA PRO A 147 4.74 -11.15 -0.73
C PRO A 147 4.14 -12.32 0.05
N LEU A 148 4.61 -12.60 1.27
CA LEU A 148 4.08 -13.66 2.13
C LEU A 148 2.68 -13.28 2.65
N ALA A 149 2.49 -12.02 3.06
CA ALA A 149 1.18 -11.51 3.46
C ALA A 149 0.20 -11.47 2.28
N ALA A 150 0.66 -11.06 1.10
CA ALA A 150 -0.16 -11.03 -0.11
C ALA A 150 -0.55 -12.43 -0.58
N TRP A 151 0.32 -13.43 -0.37
CA TRP A 151 0.03 -14.82 -0.73
C TRP A 151 -1.24 -15.33 -0.07
N SER A 152 -1.50 -14.91 1.17
CA SER A 152 -2.62 -15.41 1.95
C SER A 152 -3.99 -14.89 1.53
N ILE A 153 -4.03 -13.88 0.65
CA ILE A 153 -5.27 -13.34 0.08
C ILE A 153 -5.49 -13.74 -1.38
N ARG A 154 -4.66 -14.61 -1.97
CA ARG A 154 -4.73 -15.01 -3.40
C ARG A 154 -5.99 -15.81 -3.81
N TRP A 155 -6.85 -16.15 -2.86
CA TRP A 155 -8.12 -16.84 -3.09
C TRP A 155 -9.23 -15.88 -3.56
N VAL A 156 -9.04 -14.57 -3.45
CA VAL A 156 -9.99 -13.55 -3.94
C VAL A 156 -10.08 -13.55 -5.48
N ASN A 157 -11.18 -13.03 -6.00
CA ASN A 157 -11.41 -13.01 -7.45
C ASN A 157 -10.44 -12.04 -8.16
N PRO A 158 -9.65 -12.51 -9.14
CA PRO A 158 -8.71 -11.67 -9.86
C PRO A 158 -9.32 -10.43 -10.52
N SER A 159 -10.51 -10.58 -11.13
CA SER A 159 -11.19 -9.46 -11.77
C SER A 159 -11.51 -8.34 -10.77
N ASP A 160 -11.93 -8.71 -9.56
CA ASP A 160 -12.35 -7.75 -8.55
C ASP A 160 -11.16 -7.03 -7.94
N VAL A 161 -10.04 -7.72 -7.74
CA VAL A 161 -8.78 -7.10 -7.29
C VAL A 161 -8.27 -6.09 -8.31
N ILE A 162 -8.24 -6.45 -9.59
CA ILE A 162 -7.76 -5.53 -10.64
C ILE A 162 -8.71 -4.34 -10.76
N LYS A 163 -10.03 -4.54 -10.74
CA LYS A 163 -11.00 -3.45 -10.75
C LYS A 163 -10.88 -2.52 -9.52
N ALA A 164 -10.56 -3.06 -8.35
CA ALA A 164 -10.35 -2.27 -7.13
C ALA A 164 -9.12 -1.33 -7.22
N THR A 165 -8.25 -1.52 -8.21
CA THR A 165 -7.15 -0.59 -8.50
C THR A 165 -7.60 0.69 -9.20
N ASN A 166 -8.84 0.74 -9.72
CA ASN A 166 -9.42 1.93 -10.32
C ASN A 166 -9.88 2.94 -9.26
N GLY A 167 -10.27 4.15 -9.68
CA GLY A 167 -10.81 5.17 -8.77
C GLY A 167 -9.79 5.58 -7.70
N PRO A 168 -10.17 5.70 -6.41
CA PRO A 168 -9.31 6.30 -5.38
C PRO A 168 -7.96 5.58 -5.22
N THR A 169 -7.94 4.27 -5.36
CA THR A 169 -6.72 3.44 -5.29
C THR A 169 -5.69 3.87 -6.34
N PHE A 170 -6.12 4.13 -7.57
CA PHE A 170 -5.24 4.61 -8.65
C PHE A 170 -4.64 5.98 -8.32
N TYR A 171 -5.45 6.93 -7.83
CA TYR A 171 -4.98 8.28 -7.51
C TYR A 171 -3.99 8.27 -6.33
N ILE A 172 -4.30 7.52 -5.27
CA ILE A 172 -3.39 7.36 -4.13
C ILE A 172 -2.10 6.69 -4.59
N TYR A 173 -2.19 5.66 -5.44
CA TYR A 173 -1.01 5.03 -5.99
C TYR A 173 -0.15 6.03 -6.78
N LYS A 174 -0.73 6.68 -7.79
CA LYS A 174 -0.03 7.58 -8.71
C LYS A 174 0.62 8.76 -8.02
N TYR A 175 -0.10 9.41 -7.09
CA TYR A 175 0.36 10.67 -6.50
C TYR A 175 1.02 10.51 -5.13
N PHE A 176 0.87 9.36 -4.46
CA PHE A 176 1.39 9.17 -3.11
C PHE A 176 2.25 7.91 -2.99
N ALA A 177 1.76 6.73 -3.35
CA ALA A 177 2.49 5.49 -3.07
C ALA A 177 3.63 5.20 -4.07
N MET A 178 3.51 5.57 -5.33
CA MET A 178 4.48 5.23 -6.37
C MET A 178 5.89 5.77 -6.07
N MET A 179 6.00 6.95 -5.46
CA MET A 179 7.28 7.53 -5.09
C MET A 179 7.91 6.76 -3.92
N GLY A 180 9.11 6.20 -4.14
CA GLY A 180 9.90 5.56 -3.08
C GLY A 180 9.36 4.23 -2.56
N THR A 181 8.43 3.59 -3.28
CA THR A 181 8.04 2.20 -3.01
C THR A 181 8.86 1.28 -3.93
N PRO A 182 9.62 0.31 -3.39
CA PRO A 182 10.22 -0.74 -4.19
C PRO A 182 9.10 -1.64 -4.73
N HIS A 183 8.92 -1.62 -6.04
CA HIS A 183 7.92 -2.44 -6.70
C HIS A 183 8.56 -3.72 -7.22
N SER A 184 8.03 -4.87 -6.83
CA SER A 184 8.27 -6.11 -7.55
C SER A 184 7.52 -6.03 -8.87
N MET A 185 8.25 -6.08 -9.98
CA MET A 185 7.66 -6.20 -11.30
C MET A 185 7.89 -7.59 -11.86
N PRO A 186 6.86 -8.19 -12.46
CA PRO A 186 7.03 -9.44 -13.18
C PRO A 186 7.78 -9.16 -14.49
N SER A 187 8.54 -10.15 -14.98
CA SER A 187 9.34 -10.02 -16.22
C SER A 187 8.51 -9.65 -17.45
N TYR A 188 7.25 -10.06 -17.50
CA TYR A 188 6.36 -9.71 -18.62
C TYR A 188 6.00 -8.21 -18.66
N PHE A 189 6.25 -7.44 -17.58
CA PHE A 189 5.97 -6.01 -17.55
C PHE A 189 6.78 -5.24 -18.59
N GLU A 190 8.00 -5.68 -18.88
CA GLU A 190 8.87 -5.09 -19.91
C GLU A 190 8.25 -5.11 -21.32
N LYS A 191 7.30 -6.04 -21.55
CA LYS A 191 6.58 -6.19 -22.81
C LYS A 191 5.25 -5.41 -22.85
N THR A 192 4.92 -4.64 -21.79
CA THR A 192 3.68 -3.84 -21.70
C THR A 192 3.89 -2.41 -22.20
N PRO A 193 2.81 -1.63 -22.43
CA PRO A 193 2.92 -0.21 -22.84
C PRO A 193 3.59 0.71 -21.81
N GLY A 194 3.86 0.24 -20.58
CA GLY A 194 4.60 0.99 -19.57
C GLY A 194 3.86 2.19 -18.96
N ARG A 195 2.54 2.29 -19.10
CA ARG A 195 1.76 3.36 -18.48
C ARG A 195 1.64 3.16 -16.96
N VAL A 196 1.28 4.21 -16.23
CA VAL A 196 1.16 4.14 -14.76
C VAL A 196 0.07 3.16 -14.30
N ASP A 197 -1.03 3.07 -15.05
CA ASP A 197 -2.09 2.08 -14.82
C ASP A 197 -1.60 0.65 -15.10
N ASP A 198 -0.84 0.45 -16.19
CA ASP A 198 -0.22 -0.84 -16.50
C ASP A 198 0.76 -1.25 -15.39
N PHE A 199 1.57 -0.31 -14.90
CA PHE A 199 2.51 -0.50 -13.80
C PHE A 199 1.78 -0.93 -12.52
N LEU A 200 0.76 -0.19 -12.10
CA LEU A 200 -0.04 -0.51 -10.93
C LEU A 200 -0.68 -1.90 -11.05
N ARG A 201 -1.34 -2.18 -12.18
CA ARG A 201 -2.07 -3.43 -12.36
C ARG A 201 -1.13 -4.63 -12.47
N CYS A 202 0.02 -4.50 -13.10
CA CYS A 202 1.03 -5.57 -13.13
C CYS A 202 1.65 -5.81 -11.75
N HIS A 203 1.94 -4.75 -11.00
CA HIS A 203 2.38 -4.89 -9.61
C HIS A 203 1.35 -5.63 -8.76
N VAL A 204 0.08 -5.19 -8.82
CA VAL A 204 -1.01 -5.82 -8.07
C VAL A 204 -1.24 -7.26 -8.52
N ALA A 205 -1.18 -7.53 -9.82
CA ALA A 205 -1.33 -8.86 -10.38
C ALA A 205 -0.26 -9.82 -9.83
N SER A 206 1.01 -9.43 -9.92
CA SER A 206 2.13 -10.27 -9.49
C SER A 206 2.12 -10.54 -7.96
N LEU A 207 1.67 -9.56 -7.18
CA LEU A 207 1.74 -9.65 -5.73
C LEU A 207 0.51 -10.39 -5.15
N TYR A 208 -0.69 -9.98 -5.54
CA TYR A 208 -1.95 -10.35 -4.88
C TYR A 208 -2.75 -11.43 -5.61
N LEU A 209 -2.43 -11.79 -6.85
CA LEU A 209 -3.13 -12.86 -7.57
C LEU A 209 -2.42 -14.19 -7.42
N SER A 210 -3.20 -15.27 -7.50
CA SER A 210 -2.64 -16.61 -7.74
C SER A 210 -2.06 -16.68 -9.16
N ARG A 211 -1.18 -17.66 -9.43
CA ARG A 211 -0.61 -17.88 -10.78
C ARG A 211 -1.69 -18.03 -11.86
N LYS A 212 -2.82 -18.68 -11.53
CA LYS A 212 -3.98 -18.79 -12.43
C LYS A 212 -4.64 -17.42 -12.66
N GLY A 213 -4.77 -16.62 -11.60
CA GLY A 213 -5.33 -15.27 -11.68
C GLY A 213 -4.44 -14.28 -12.44
N GLU A 214 -3.13 -14.37 -12.25
CA GLU A 214 -2.13 -13.61 -13.01
C GLU A 214 -2.17 -13.99 -14.50
N ASN A 215 -2.16 -15.29 -14.83
CA ASN A 215 -2.33 -15.75 -16.21
C ASN A 215 -3.64 -15.26 -16.83
N TYR A 216 -4.73 -15.27 -16.06
CA TYR A 216 -6.02 -14.72 -16.51
C TYR A 216 -5.92 -13.21 -16.79
N PHE A 217 -5.27 -12.45 -15.91
CA PHE A 217 -5.01 -11.01 -16.12
C PHE A 217 -4.21 -10.76 -17.40
N ILE A 218 -3.07 -11.45 -17.59
CA ILE A 218 -2.22 -11.27 -18.78
C ILE A 218 -3.00 -11.66 -20.04
N LYS A 219 -3.70 -12.81 -20.04
CA LYS A 219 -4.50 -13.26 -21.18
C LYS A 219 -5.55 -12.24 -21.61
N LYS A 220 -6.16 -11.53 -20.65
CA LYS A 220 -7.21 -10.54 -20.93
C LYS A 220 -6.65 -9.18 -21.31
N GLN A 221 -5.68 -8.68 -20.55
CA GLN A 221 -5.13 -7.33 -20.72
C GLN A 221 -4.09 -7.25 -21.83
N TYR A 222 -3.26 -8.29 -21.98
CA TYR A 222 -2.13 -8.35 -22.91
C TYR A 222 -2.10 -9.71 -23.64
N PRO A 223 -3.10 -10.00 -24.51
CA PRO A 223 -3.22 -11.30 -25.16
C PRO A 223 -1.97 -11.69 -25.96
N GLU A 224 -1.34 -10.74 -26.65
CA GLU A 224 -0.09 -10.97 -27.41
C GLU A 224 1.06 -11.45 -26.51
N ILE A 225 1.20 -10.86 -25.31
CA ILE A 225 2.21 -11.27 -24.32
C ILE A 225 1.90 -12.69 -23.83
N TYR A 226 0.62 -12.99 -23.55
CA TYR A 226 0.19 -14.31 -23.10
C TYR A 226 0.47 -15.40 -24.14
N GLU A 227 0.21 -15.12 -25.42
CA GLU A 227 0.53 -16.05 -26.51
C GLU A 227 2.03 -16.27 -26.65
N GLY A 228 2.84 -15.22 -26.56
CA GLY A 228 4.29 -15.32 -26.58
C GLY A 228 4.85 -16.17 -25.43
N LEU A 229 4.34 -15.96 -24.21
CA LEU A 229 4.73 -16.76 -23.04
C LEU A 229 4.40 -18.25 -23.20
N ASN A 230 3.27 -18.62 -23.81
CA ASN A 230 2.92 -20.02 -24.02
C ASN A 230 3.69 -20.70 -25.16
N ARG A 231 4.39 -19.95 -26.01
CA ARG A 231 5.25 -20.52 -27.07
C ARG A 231 6.67 -20.81 -26.58
N GLU A 232 7.07 -20.22 -25.45
CA GLU A 232 8.39 -20.41 -24.83
C GLU A 232 8.44 -21.65 -23.88
N TYR A 233 7.31 -22.32 -23.63
CA TYR A 233 7.17 -23.53 -22.82
C TYR A 233 6.55 -24.68 -23.62
#